data_AF-X1SK01-F1
#
_entry.id   AF-X1SK01-F1
#
_cell.length_a   1.000
_cell.length_b   1.000
_cell.length_c   1.000
_cell.angle_alpha   90.00
_cell.angle_beta   90.00
_cell.angle_gamma   90.00
#
_symmetry.space_group_name_H-M   'P 1'
#
loop_
_entity.id
_entity.type
_entity.pdbx_description
1 polymer ?
#
loop_
_entity_poly.entity_id
_entity_poly.type
_entity_poly.pdbx_seq_one_letter_code
_entity_poly.pdbx_strand_id
1 'polypeptide(L)'
;RCEEVQESEIVETINSGASPQRVVREADPKLLQPFIEGAKDLERIGVRAITTNCGFLVIFQRKIADAVDIPVFTSSLMQVPLVYQMLKSDQKVGIITVDSRSLTQKHLIAARADSVPTVIVGTEDEEEFTNVMIGDIPRLDIEKTREAN
;
A
#
# COMPACT_ATOMS: atom_id res chain seq x y z
N ARG A 1 25.89 21.06 -18.41
CA ARG A 1 24.86 22.11 -18.42
C ARG A 1 23.79 21.61 -17.48
N CYS A 2 23.77 22.12 -16.26
CA CYS A 2 22.77 21.75 -15.26
C CYS A 2 21.45 22.32 -15.75
N GLU A 3 20.55 21.45 -16.21
CA GLU A 3 19.14 21.79 -16.34
C GLU A 3 18.48 21.43 -15.02
N GLU A 4 17.87 22.45 -14.42
CA GLU A 4 17.10 22.39 -13.20
C GLU A 4 16.06 21.28 -13.33
N VAL A 5 16.10 20.34 -12.39
CA VAL A 5 15.04 19.34 -12.21
C VAL A 5 13.82 20.12 -11.71
N GLN A 6 12.88 20.45 -12.61
CA GLN A 6 11.55 20.92 -12.22
C GLN A 6 10.97 19.91 -11.23
N GLU A 7 10.55 20.40 -10.05
CA GLU A 7 9.85 19.63 -9.02
C GLU A 7 8.78 18.77 -9.69
N SER A 8 8.88 17.45 -9.50
CA SER A 8 7.80 16.54 -9.86
C SER A 8 6.59 16.89 -9.00
N GLU A 9 5.63 17.60 -9.58
CA GLU A 9 4.38 17.98 -8.91
C GLU A 9 3.64 16.69 -8.51
N ILE A 10 3.62 16.38 -7.21
CA ILE A 10 2.84 15.27 -6.67
C ILE A 10 1.37 15.71 -6.75
N VAL A 11 0.59 15.03 -7.60
CA VAL A 11 -0.86 15.25 -7.70
C VAL A 11 -1.55 14.15 -6.91
N GLU A 12 -2.39 14.54 -5.96
CA GLU A 12 -3.15 13.61 -5.12
C GLU A 12 -4.64 13.61 -5.50
N THR A 13 -5.29 12.46 -5.33
CA THR A 13 -6.76 12.33 -5.44
C THR A 13 -7.28 11.60 -4.22
N ILE A 14 -8.43 12.06 -3.70
CA ILE A 14 -9.09 11.47 -2.53
C ILE A 14 -10.30 10.68 -3.01
N ASN A 15 -10.30 9.38 -2.72
CA ASN A 15 -11.43 8.52 -3.04
C ASN A 15 -12.47 8.59 -1.93
N SER A 16 -13.53 9.35 -2.16
CA SER A 16 -14.66 9.49 -1.23
C SER A 16 -15.19 8.12 -0.80
N GLY A 17 -15.15 7.88 0.52
CA GLY A 17 -15.61 6.64 1.12
C GLY A 17 -14.54 5.57 1.31
N ALA A 18 -13.32 5.72 0.76
CA ALA A 18 -12.21 4.86 1.19
C ALA A 18 -11.82 5.21 2.64
N SER A 19 -11.73 4.20 3.50
CA SER A 19 -11.20 4.33 4.86
C SER A 19 -10.30 3.13 5.18
N PRO A 20 -9.36 3.25 6.13
CA PRO A 20 -8.52 2.12 6.52
C PRO A 20 -9.36 0.91 6.94
N GLN A 21 -10.46 1.11 7.66
CA GLN A 21 -11.39 0.04 8.03
C GLN A 21 -11.95 -0.71 6.80
N ARG A 22 -12.46 0.01 5.79
CA ARG A 22 -13.05 -0.60 4.60
C ARG A 22 -12.00 -1.27 3.69
N VAL A 23 -10.80 -0.69 3.62
CA VAL A 23 -9.71 -1.21 2.78
C VAL A 23 -9.00 -2.39 3.45
N VAL A 24 -8.57 -2.22 4.70
CA VAL A 24 -7.73 -3.18 5.43
C VAL A 24 -8.54 -4.35 5.97
N ARG A 25 -9.64 -4.08 6.69
CA ARG A 25 -10.38 -5.13 7.41
C ARG A 25 -11.48 -5.75 6.57
N GLU A 26 -12.18 -4.96 5.77
CA GLU A 26 -13.33 -5.43 4.99
C GLU A 26 -12.95 -5.85 3.57
N ALA A 27 -11.80 -5.39 3.06
CA ALA A 27 -11.39 -5.56 1.67
C ALA A 27 -12.54 -5.26 0.70
N ASP A 28 -13.26 -4.14 0.94
CA ASP A 28 -14.56 -3.86 0.33
C ASP A 28 -14.43 -3.73 -1.21
N PRO A 29 -15.02 -4.67 -1.99
CA PRO A 29 -14.92 -4.65 -3.43
C PRO A 29 -15.60 -3.43 -4.08
N LYS A 30 -16.50 -2.73 -3.37
CA LYS A 30 -17.14 -1.51 -3.86
C LYS A 30 -16.16 -0.35 -3.99
N LEU A 31 -15.00 -0.42 -3.32
CA LEU A 31 -13.96 0.61 -3.43
C LEU A 31 -13.21 0.56 -4.75
N LEU A 32 -13.25 -0.54 -5.49
CA LEU A 32 -12.53 -0.68 -6.76
C LEU A 32 -12.92 0.40 -7.77
N GLN A 33 -14.22 0.66 -7.94
CA GLN A 33 -14.70 1.59 -8.95
C GLN A 33 -14.24 3.03 -8.68
N PRO A 34 -14.37 3.57 -7.44
CA PRO A 34 -13.73 4.83 -7.07
C PRO A 34 -12.24 4.88 -7.40
N PHE A 35 -11.46 3.84 -7.06
CA PHE A 35 -10.02 3.82 -7.35
C PHE A 35 -9.71 3.85 -8.86
N ILE A 36 -10.53 3.19 -9.69
CA ILE A 36 -10.40 3.26 -11.15
C ILE A 36 -10.69 4.67 -11.67
N GLU A 37 -11.72 5.32 -11.15
CA GLU A 37 -12.08 6.70 -11.53
C GLU A 37 -10.96 7.67 -11.14
N GLY A 38 -10.47 7.60 -9.90
CA GLY A 38 -9.35 8.41 -9.45
C GLY A 38 -8.07 8.18 -10.27
N ALA A 39 -7.79 6.94 -10.67
CA ALA A 39 -6.63 6.65 -11.52
C ALA A 39 -6.74 7.29 -12.92
N LYS A 40 -7.92 7.23 -13.54
CA LYS A 40 -8.18 7.89 -14.83
C LYS A 40 -8.14 9.40 -14.73
N ASP A 41 -8.57 9.97 -13.61
CA ASP A 41 -8.48 11.41 -13.36
C ASP A 41 -7.02 11.86 -13.30
N LEU A 42 -6.18 11.15 -12.55
CA LEU A 42 -4.74 11.44 -12.46
C LEU A 42 -4.05 11.31 -13.82
N GLU A 43 -4.38 10.26 -14.58
CA GLU A 43 -3.86 10.07 -15.94
C GLU A 43 -4.24 11.23 -16.86
N ARG A 44 -5.51 11.70 -16.83
CA ARG A 44 -5.96 12.86 -17.63
C ARG A 44 -5.21 14.14 -17.29
N ILE A 45 -4.76 14.29 -16.05
CA ILE A 45 -3.97 15.45 -15.58
C ILE A 45 -2.49 15.31 -15.98
N GLY A 46 -2.06 14.15 -16.49
CA GLY A 46 -0.75 13.94 -17.10
C GLY A 46 0.31 13.40 -16.15
N VAL A 47 -0.07 12.72 -15.06
CA VAL A 47 0.91 12.07 -14.18
C VAL A 47 1.64 10.95 -14.93
N ARG A 48 2.91 10.72 -14.61
CA ARG A 48 3.73 9.67 -15.26
C ARG A 48 3.61 8.29 -14.62
N ALA A 49 3.11 8.23 -13.38
CA ALA A 49 2.87 7.01 -12.64
C ALA A 49 1.89 7.28 -11.50
N ILE A 50 1.21 6.24 -11.04
CA ILE A 50 0.30 6.29 -9.89
C ILE A 50 0.87 5.41 -8.78
N THR A 51 0.88 5.94 -7.56
CA THR A 51 1.13 5.16 -6.34
C THR A 51 0.00 5.38 -5.35
N THR A 52 -0.06 4.59 -4.28
CA THR A 52 -1.06 4.74 -3.22
C THR A 52 -0.41 4.73 -1.84
N ASN A 53 -1.10 5.31 -0.85
CA ASN A 53 -0.64 5.34 0.54
C ASN A 53 -0.98 4.06 1.34
N CYS A 54 -1.99 3.28 0.93
CA CYS A 54 -2.42 2.06 1.64
C CYS A 54 -1.99 0.79 0.90
N GLY A 55 -1.05 0.04 1.48
CA GLY A 55 -0.51 -1.18 0.86
C GLY A 55 -1.50 -2.35 0.69
N PHE A 56 -2.68 -2.30 1.34
CA PHE A 56 -3.74 -3.30 1.20
C PHE A 56 -4.48 -3.20 -0.14
N LEU A 57 -4.35 -2.06 -0.84
CA LEU A 57 -4.91 -1.88 -2.20
C LEU A 57 -4.28 -2.79 -3.25
N VAL A 58 -3.24 -3.54 -2.90
CA VAL A 58 -2.62 -4.55 -3.78
C VAL A 58 -3.65 -5.51 -4.38
N ILE A 59 -4.75 -5.82 -3.68
CA ILE A 59 -5.83 -6.68 -4.18
C ILE A 59 -6.49 -6.12 -5.45
N PHE A 60 -6.41 -4.80 -5.68
CA PHE A 60 -6.94 -4.12 -6.84
C PHE A 60 -5.87 -3.76 -7.87
N GLN A 61 -4.58 -4.03 -7.59
CA GLN A 61 -3.43 -3.68 -8.44
C GLN A 61 -3.69 -3.93 -9.92
N ARG A 62 -4.04 -5.17 -10.28
CA ARG A 62 -4.21 -5.55 -11.69
C ARG A 62 -5.37 -4.80 -12.35
N LYS A 63 -6.48 -4.65 -11.65
CA LYS A 63 -7.69 -4.02 -12.19
C LYS A 63 -7.53 -2.52 -12.39
N ILE A 64 -6.81 -1.84 -11.48
CA ILE A 64 -6.50 -0.41 -11.62
C ILE A 64 -5.49 -0.22 -12.75
N ALA A 65 -4.44 -1.03 -12.80
CA ALA A 65 -3.43 -0.96 -13.86
C ALA A 65 -4.02 -1.24 -15.26
N ASP A 66 -4.98 -2.18 -15.39
CA ASP A 66 -5.65 -2.47 -16.67
C ASP A 66 -6.61 -1.35 -17.12
N ALA A 67 -6.85 -0.32 -16.29
CA ALA A 67 -7.80 0.75 -16.57
C ALA A 67 -7.16 2.07 -17.06
N VAL A 68 -5.82 2.13 -17.09
CA VAL A 68 -5.01 3.29 -17.48
C VAL A 68 -3.80 2.83 -18.32
N ASP A 69 -3.18 3.73 -19.06
CA ASP A 69 -2.02 3.48 -19.94
C ASP A 69 -0.67 3.81 -19.27
N ILE A 70 -0.69 4.30 -18.02
CA ILE A 70 0.51 4.62 -17.23
C ILE A 70 0.80 3.59 -16.12
N PRO A 71 2.06 3.48 -15.63
CA PRO A 71 2.42 2.59 -14.54
C PRO A 71 1.66 2.87 -13.23
N VAL A 72 1.19 1.80 -12.58
CA VAL A 72 0.49 1.85 -11.29
C VAL A 72 1.19 0.96 -10.26
N PHE A 73 1.39 1.47 -9.04
CA PHE A 73 2.01 0.77 -7.92
C PHE A 73 1.18 0.95 -6.66
N THR A 74 0.26 0.03 -6.38
CA THR A 74 -0.66 0.15 -5.23
C THR A 74 -0.07 -0.31 -3.90
N SER A 75 1.14 -0.91 -3.90
CA SER A 75 1.71 -1.47 -2.67
C SER A 75 3.20 -1.74 -2.76
N SER A 76 3.89 -1.53 -1.65
CA SER A 76 5.27 -1.99 -1.45
C SER A 76 5.38 -3.52 -1.49
N LEU A 77 4.29 -4.27 -1.27
CA LEU A 77 4.29 -5.73 -1.37
C LEU A 77 4.72 -6.22 -2.77
N MET A 78 4.51 -5.42 -3.81
CA MET A 78 4.96 -5.74 -5.17
C MET A 78 6.49 -5.84 -5.29
N GLN A 79 7.24 -5.30 -4.32
CA GLN A 79 8.70 -5.36 -4.29
C GLN A 79 9.21 -6.67 -3.68
N VAL A 80 8.36 -7.47 -3.02
CA VAL A 80 8.76 -8.72 -2.33
C VAL A 80 9.52 -9.69 -3.24
N PRO A 81 9.10 -9.96 -4.50
CA PRO A 81 9.86 -10.84 -5.38
C PRO A 81 11.24 -10.29 -5.75
N LEU A 82 11.38 -8.97 -5.92
CA LEU A 82 12.66 -8.32 -6.20
C LEU A 82 13.59 -8.41 -4.99
N VAL A 83 13.09 -8.07 -3.80
CA VAL A 83 13.85 -8.15 -2.56
C VAL A 83 14.34 -9.58 -2.33
N TYR A 84 13.49 -10.59 -2.56
CA TYR A 84 13.88 -11.99 -2.38
C TYR A 84 15.06 -12.42 -3.27
N GLN A 85 15.14 -11.93 -4.51
CA GLN A 85 16.24 -12.23 -5.42
C GLN A 85 17.59 -11.67 -4.94
N MET A 86 17.58 -10.68 -4.04
CA MET A 86 18.78 -10.06 -3.48
C MET A 86 19.28 -10.79 -2.22
N LEU A 87 18.49 -11.72 -1.66
CA LEU A 87 18.81 -12.45 -0.44
C LEU A 87 19.54 -13.75 -0.73
N LYS A 88 20.22 -14.31 0.28
CA LYS A 88 20.76 -15.67 0.20
C LYS A 88 19.62 -16.69 0.09
N SER A 89 19.90 -17.84 -0.50
CA SER A 89 18.91 -18.90 -0.73
C SER A 89 18.27 -19.47 0.55
N ASP A 90 18.89 -19.28 1.71
CA ASP A 90 18.42 -19.70 3.03
C ASP A 90 17.68 -18.60 3.81
N GLN A 91 17.53 -17.40 3.23
CA GLN A 91 16.87 -16.26 3.85
C GLN A 91 15.41 -16.09 3.36
N LYS A 92 14.63 -15.31 4.12
CA LYS A 92 13.22 -15.01 3.87
C LYS A 92 13.01 -13.49 3.81
N VAL A 93 11.95 -13.05 3.14
CA VAL A 93 11.54 -11.63 3.15
C VAL A 93 10.71 -11.33 4.40
N GLY A 94 11.12 -10.33 5.17
CA GLY A 94 10.31 -9.80 6.29
C GLY A 94 9.29 -8.78 5.79
N ILE A 95 8.04 -8.89 6.25
CA ILE A 95 6.95 -7.96 5.96
C ILE A 95 6.43 -7.45 7.30
N ILE A 96 6.45 -6.12 7.48
CA ILE A 96 5.85 -5.44 8.63
C ILE A 96 4.59 -4.73 8.13
N THR A 97 3.46 -4.95 8.79
CA THR A 97 2.16 -4.41 8.39
C THR A 97 1.38 -3.85 9.58
N VAL A 98 0.36 -3.02 9.35
CA VAL A 98 -0.48 -2.47 10.43
C VAL A 98 -1.34 -3.54 11.10
N ASP A 99 -1.68 -4.60 10.38
CA ASP A 99 -2.46 -5.73 10.90
C ASP A 99 -2.10 -7.01 10.15
N SER A 100 -1.32 -7.89 10.79
CA SER A 100 -0.88 -9.14 10.18
C SER A 100 -2.03 -10.09 9.89
N ARG A 101 -3.08 -10.04 10.72
CA ARG A 101 -4.29 -10.88 10.59
C ARG A 101 -5.09 -10.54 9.33
N SER A 102 -5.00 -9.29 8.88
CA SER A 102 -5.68 -8.81 7.68
C SER A 102 -4.87 -9.09 6.41
N LEU A 103 -3.53 -9.26 6.50
CA LEU A 103 -2.66 -9.53 5.35
C LEU A 103 -2.73 -11.01 4.92
N THR A 104 -3.81 -11.35 4.21
CA THR A 104 -4.05 -12.73 3.74
C THR A 104 -3.28 -13.10 2.47
N GLN A 105 -3.29 -14.40 2.12
CA GLN A 105 -2.74 -14.95 0.87
C GLN A 105 -3.20 -14.20 -0.40
N LYS A 106 -4.41 -13.64 -0.40
CA LYS A 106 -4.93 -12.87 -1.54
C LYS A 106 -4.05 -11.67 -1.86
N HIS A 107 -3.49 -11.01 -0.84
CA HIS A 107 -2.58 -9.88 -1.00
C HIS A 107 -1.25 -10.34 -1.63
N LEU A 108 -0.69 -11.45 -1.15
CA LEU A 108 0.55 -12.01 -1.68
C LEU A 108 0.38 -12.47 -3.15
N ILE A 109 -0.73 -13.13 -3.49
CA ILE A 109 -1.04 -13.51 -4.88
C ILE A 109 -1.14 -12.27 -5.77
N ALA A 110 -1.86 -11.23 -5.32
CA ALA A 110 -2.01 -9.99 -6.09
C ALA A 110 -0.68 -9.26 -6.27
N ALA A 111 0.24 -9.38 -5.29
CA ALA A 111 1.61 -8.87 -5.34
C ALA A 111 2.58 -9.75 -6.14
N ARG A 112 2.16 -10.92 -6.64
CA ARG A 112 3.04 -11.95 -7.24
C ARG A 112 4.13 -12.45 -6.27
N ALA A 113 3.81 -12.47 -4.99
CA ALA A 113 4.70 -12.85 -3.90
C ALA A 113 4.29 -14.17 -3.21
N ASP A 114 3.28 -14.87 -3.72
CA ASP A 114 2.71 -16.08 -3.10
C ASP A 114 3.67 -17.27 -3.03
N SER A 115 4.67 -17.31 -3.91
CA SER A 115 5.73 -18.33 -3.89
C SER A 115 6.99 -17.90 -3.12
N VAL A 116 7.02 -16.68 -2.58
CA VAL A 116 8.19 -16.15 -1.87
C VAL A 116 8.12 -16.56 -0.39
N PRO A 117 9.19 -17.14 0.19
CA PRO A 117 9.26 -17.38 1.61
C PRO A 117 9.23 -16.06 2.40
N THR A 118 8.15 -15.80 3.12
CA THR A 118 7.95 -14.57 3.90
C THR A 118 7.79 -14.83 5.39
N VAL A 119 8.19 -13.87 6.22
CA VAL A 119 7.81 -13.74 7.63
C VAL A 119 7.00 -12.46 7.76
N ILE A 120 5.76 -12.55 8.24
CA ILE A 120 4.86 -11.41 8.38
C ILE A 120 4.70 -11.13 9.88
N VAL A 121 4.95 -9.90 10.26
CA VAL A 121 4.69 -9.36 11.60
C VAL A 121 3.80 -8.15 11.43
N GLY A 122 2.89 -7.93 12.36
CA GLY A 122 2.10 -6.71 12.33
C GLY A 122 2.15 -5.97 13.64
N THR A 123 1.71 -4.72 13.59
CA THR A 123 1.69 -3.81 14.74
C THR A 123 0.34 -3.87 15.46
N GLU A 124 -0.55 -4.80 15.15
CA GLU A 124 -1.94 -4.79 15.64
C GLU A 124 -2.11 -4.83 17.15
N ASP A 125 -1.07 -5.25 17.87
CA ASP A 125 -1.03 -5.31 19.34
C ASP A 125 -0.49 -3.99 19.96
N GLU A 126 -0.02 -3.05 19.13
CA GLU A 126 0.41 -1.70 19.53
C GLU A 126 -0.79 -0.79 19.77
N GLU A 127 -0.92 -0.24 20.98
CA GLU A 127 -2.09 0.56 21.37
C GLU A 127 -2.18 1.86 20.57
N GLU A 128 -1.14 2.69 20.55
CA GLU A 128 -1.22 4.01 19.93
C GLU A 128 -1.06 3.95 18.40
N PHE A 129 -0.05 3.23 17.92
CA PHE A 129 0.29 3.22 16.49
C PHE A 129 -0.83 2.64 15.61
N THR A 130 -1.37 1.48 15.99
CA THR A 130 -2.44 0.84 15.21
C THR A 130 -3.74 1.61 15.29
N ASN A 131 -4.08 2.19 16.46
CA ASN A 131 -5.27 3.02 16.59
C ASN A 131 -5.20 4.25 15.70
N VAL A 132 -4.04 4.89 15.61
CA VAL A 132 -3.85 6.05 14.74
C VAL A 132 -3.97 5.68 13.27
N MET A 133 -3.33 4.58 12.86
CA MET A 133 -3.33 4.15 11.45
C MET A 133 -4.68 3.58 10.99
N ILE A 134 -5.36 2.77 11.79
CA ILE A 134 -6.66 2.16 11.44
C ILE A 134 -7.83 3.10 11.72
N GLY A 135 -7.73 3.89 12.79
CA GLY A 135 -8.73 4.88 13.18
C GLY A 135 -8.67 6.17 12.36
N ASP A 136 -7.72 6.29 11.43
CA ASP A 136 -7.51 7.48 10.59
C ASP A 136 -7.35 8.75 11.44
N ILE A 137 -6.59 8.62 12.54
CA ILE A 137 -6.37 9.71 13.50
C ILE A 137 -5.27 10.63 12.96
N PRO A 138 -5.45 11.95 12.88
CA PRO A 138 -4.49 12.83 12.20
C PRO A 138 -3.11 12.97 12.88
N ARG A 139 -2.99 12.57 14.16
CA ARG A 139 -1.77 12.76 14.95
C ARG A 139 -1.49 11.55 15.82
N LEU A 140 -0.25 11.09 15.76
CA LEU A 140 0.33 10.08 16.63
C LEU A 140 0.86 10.73 17.91
N ASP A 141 0.52 10.18 19.07
CA ASP A 141 1.23 10.48 20.32
C ASP A 141 2.54 9.69 20.38
N ILE A 142 3.66 10.42 20.22
CA ILE A 142 5.00 9.82 20.17
C ILE A 142 5.36 9.16 21.51
N GLU A 143 4.95 9.75 22.64
CA GLU A 143 5.34 9.22 23.95
C GLU A 143 4.60 7.93 24.27
N LYS A 144 3.29 7.87 24.00
CA LYS A 144 2.51 6.61 24.13
C LYS A 144 3.04 5.49 23.23
N THR A 145 3.53 5.84 22.03
CA THR A 145 4.10 4.86 21.10
C THR A 145 5.43 4.28 21.63
N ARG A 146 6.22 5.05 22.40
CA ARG A 146 7.48 4.57 22.98
C ARG A 146 7.27 3.65 24.17
N GLU A 147 6.23 3.88 24.96
CA GLU A 147 5.93 3.12 26.19
C GLU A 147 5.35 1.71 25.91
N ALA A 148 4.94 1.42 24.68
CA ALA A 148 4.33 0.15 24.28
C ALA A 148 5.33 -1.00 23.97
N ASN A 149 6.65 -0.77 24.09
CA ASN A 149 7.70 -1.78 23.83
C ASN A 149 8.32 -2.37 25.11
#